data_AF-A0A522SY03-F1
#
_entry.id   AF-A0A522SY03-F1
#
_cell.length_a   1.000
_cell.length_b   1.000
_cell.length_c   1.000
_cell.angle_alpha   90.00
_cell.angle_beta   90.00
_cell.angle_gamma   90.00
#
_symmetry.space_group_name_H-M   'P 1'
#
loop_
_entity.id
_entity.type
_entity.pdbx_description
1 polymer ?
#
loop_
_entity_poly.entity_id
_entity_poly.type
_entity_poly.pdbx_seq_one_letter_code
_entity_poly.pdbx_strand_id
1 'polypeptide(L)'
;MMKYKQARASERSFDFTDAVDFIKNQEGFSADPYWDNKRWSWGYGTAAGYDKNNKPPGTISMAQAEQDLLDYVKGSYIKITMALNSPLSHNQMTALLDFDYNEGFGSTSKVIKNINNGYTTQQTADEMNEYVYSGGLLNNDLVKRRQDETRLYLS
;
A
#
# COMPACT_ATOMS: atom_id res chain seq x y z
N MET A 1 17.32 33.75 9.41
CA MET A 1 18.13 32.53 9.20
C MET A 1 17.27 31.30 9.47
N MET A 2 16.49 30.87 8.49
CA MET A 2 15.98 29.49 8.44
C MET A 2 16.89 28.77 7.49
N LYS A 3 17.83 28.00 8.05
CA LYS A 3 18.68 27.12 7.26
C LYS A 3 17.77 26.06 6.67
N TYR A 4 17.43 26.19 5.39
CA TYR A 4 17.11 25.04 4.57
C TYR A 4 18.31 24.11 4.67
N LYS A 5 18.26 23.17 5.61
CA LYS A 5 19.12 22.00 5.54
C LYS A 5 18.73 21.36 4.21
N GLN A 6 19.57 21.59 3.22
CA GLN A 6 19.77 20.70 2.09
C GLN A 6 19.62 19.28 2.65
N ALA A 7 18.50 18.63 2.36
CA ALA A 7 18.40 17.20 2.53
C ALA A 7 19.47 16.65 1.58
N ARG A 8 20.60 16.30 2.18
CA ARG A 8 21.77 15.83 1.47
C ARG A 8 21.36 14.60 0.69
N ALA A 9 21.68 14.59 -0.59
CA ALA A 9 21.77 13.39 -1.39
C ALA A 9 22.63 12.34 -0.64
N SER A 10 21.96 11.39 0.01
CA SER A 10 22.52 10.08 0.39
C SER A 10 21.44 9.03 0.70
N GLU A 11 20.17 9.29 0.45
CA GLU A 11 19.12 8.28 0.53
C GLU A 11 19.16 7.47 -0.78
N ARG A 12 19.39 6.15 -0.67
CA ARG A 12 19.05 5.22 -1.74
C ARG A 12 17.66 5.60 -2.24
N SER A 13 17.50 5.79 -3.56
CA SER A 13 16.16 5.77 -4.14
C SER A 13 15.48 4.53 -3.59
N PHE A 14 14.39 4.70 -2.84
CA PHE A 14 13.64 3.57 -2.30
C PHE A 14 13.41 2.59 -3.46
N ASP A 15 13.83 1.33 -3.28
CA ASP A 15 13.66 0.34 -4.32
C ASP A 15 12.21 -0.12 -4.29
N PHE A 16 11.44 0.34 -5.27
CA PHE A 16 10.03 0.01 -5.37
C PHE A 16 9.78 -1.44 -5.78
N THR A 17 10.81 -2.18 -6.21
CA THR A 17 10.67 -3.56 -6.69
C THR A 17 10.07 -4.45 -5.61
N ASP A 18 10.61 -4.40 -4.39
CA ASP A 18 10.11 -5.22 -3.27
C ASP A 18 8.66 -4.90 -2.91
N ALA A 19 8.28 -3.61 -2.92
CA ALA A 19 6.90 -3.20 -2.63
C ALA A 19 5.94 -3.64 -3.73
N VAL A 20 6.32 -3.46 -5.00
CA VAL A 20 5.52 -3.88 -6.14
C VAL A 20 5.35 -5.40 -6.15
N ASP A 21 6.42 -6.17 -5.97
CA ASP A 21 6.33 -7.63 -5.97
C ASP A 21 5.57 -8.16 -4.75
N PHE A 22 5.71 -7.52 -3.59
CA PHE A 22 4.90 -7.87 -2.42
C PHE A 22 3.41 -7.67 -2.70
N ILE A 23 2.99 -6.49 -3.21
CA ILE A 23 1.59 -6.21 -3.54
C ILE A 23 1.06 -7.17 -4.61
N LYS A 24 1.85 -7.44 -5.67
CA LYS A 24 1.46 -8.39 -6.73
C LYS A 24 1.13 -9.77 -6.16
N ASN A 25 1.91 -10.25 -5.19
CA ASN A 25 1.69 -11.54 -4.53
C ASN A 25 0.41 -11.56 -3.68
N GLN A 26 -0.03 -10.41 -3.17
CA GLN A 26 -1.29 -10.29 -2.41
C GLN A 26 -2.51 -10.16 -3.33
N GLU A 27 -2.42 -9.35 -4.39
CA GLU A 27 -3.57 -9.00 -5.25
C GLU A 27 -3.85 -10.04 -6.35
N GLY A 28 -2.79 -10.64 -6.92
CA GLY A 28 -2.90 -11.42 -8.14
C GLY A 28 -3.25 -10.57 -9.38
N PHE A 29 -3.12 -11.16 -10.58
CA PHE A 29 -3.36 -10.46 -11.85
C PHE A 29 -4.70 -10.85 -12.48
N SER A 30 -5.50 -9.87 -12.87
CA SER A 30 -6.70 -10.04 -13.70
C SER A 30 -6.64 -9.18 -14.97
N ALA A 31 -6.53 -9.79 -16.14
CA ALA A 31 -6.56 -9.04 -17.40
C ALA A 31 -7.92 -8.38 -17.67
N ASP A 32 -9.00 -9.07 -17.31
CA ASP A 32 -10.37 -8.61 -17.52
C ASP A 32 -10.83 -7.67 -16.37
N PRO A 33 -11.61 -6.62 -16.70
CA PRO A 33 -12.26 -5.79 -15.69
C PRO A 33 -13.29 -6.57 -14.86
N TYR A 34 -13.25 -6.39 -13.55
CA TYR A 34 -14.18 -6.94 -12.56
C TYR A 34 -14.68 -5.83 -11.61
N TRP A 35 -15.86 -6.00 -11.01
CA TRP A 35 -16.46 -5.00 -10.11
C TRP A 35 -16.11 -5.30 -8.64
N ASP A 36 -15.44 -4.38 -7.93
CA ASP A 36 -14.90 -4.56 -6.58
C ASP A 36 -15.67 -3.77 -5.49
N ASN A 37 -17.00 -3.90 -5.52
CA ASN A 37 -17.98 -3.17 -4.70
C ASN A 37 -18.13 -1.67 -5.03
N LYS A 38 -17.05 -0.97 -5.38
CA LYS A 38 -17.07 0.50 -5.55
C LYS A 38 -16.63 0.97 -6.94
N ARG A 39 -15.84 0.17 -7.66
CA ARG A 39 -15.34 0.52 -8.99
C ARG A 39 -15.16 -0.74 -9.85
N TRP A 40 -14.90 -0.53 -11.13
CA TRP A 40 -14.28 -1.53 -11.97
C TRP A 40 -12.77 -1.51 -11.71
N SER A 41 -12.20 -2.69 -11.53
CA SER A 41 -10.78 -2.92 -11.30
C SER A 41 -10.26 -3.99 -12.27
N TRP A 42 -8.95 -3.97 -12.52
CA TRP A 42 -8.23 -4.93 -13.37
C TRP A 42 -6.75 -4.95 -12.95
N GLY A 43 -5.92 -5.69 -13.66
CA GLY A 43 -4.49 -5.82 -13.36
C GLY A 43 -4.31 -6.36 -11.95
N TYR A 44 -3.54 -5.64 -11.14
CA TYR A 44 -3.32 -5.93 -9.72
C TYR A 44 -4.27 -5.15 -8.79
N GLY A 45 -5.52 -4.89 -9.23
CA GLY A 45 -6.52 -4.15 -8.44
C GLY A 45 -6.58 -2.64 -8.72
N THR A 46 -5.92 -2.17 -9.78
CA THR A 46 -5.96 -0.76 -10.20
C THR A 46 -7.29 -0.42 -10.86
N ALA A 47 -7.69 0.86 -10.77
CA ALA A 47 -8.99 1.32 -11.26
C ALA A 47 -9.08 1.27 -12.80
N ALA A 48 -10.12 0.62 -13.30
CA ALA A 48 -10.47 0.56 -14.72
C ALA A 48 -11.66 1.49 -15.07
N GLY A 49 -12.48 1.88 -14.09
CA GLY A 49 -13.63 2.77 -14.28
C GLY A 49 -14.51 2.85 -13.03
N TYR A 50 -15.40 3.83 -12.96
CA TYR A 50 -16.21 4.09 -11.75
C TYR A 50 -17.73 3.96 -11.96
N ASP A 51 -18.19 3.85 -13.21
CA ASP A 51 -19.60 3.64 -13.51
C ASP A 51 -19.94 2.14 -13.50
N LYS A 52 -20.71 1.71 -12.49
CA LYS A 52 -21.16 0.32 -12.32
C LYS A 52 -21.88 -0.24 -13.54
N ASN A 53 -22.61 0.59 -14.27
CA ASN A 53 -23.42 0.15 -15.40
C ASN A 53 -22.64 0.14 -16.73
N ASN A 54 -21.39 0.62 -16.72
CA ASN A 54 -20.54 0.70 -17.89
C ASN A 54 -19.24 -0.06 -17.65
N LYS A 55 -19.24 -1.36 -17.97
CA LYS A 55 -18.02 -2.19 -17.89
C LYS A 55 -16.98 -1.63 -18.86
N PRO A 56 -15.76 -1.31 -18.38
CA PRO A 56 -14.67 -0.92 -19.26
C PRO A 56 -14.45 -1.99 -20.35
N PRO A 57 -14.36 -1.61 -21.63
CA PRO A 57 -14.10 -2.56 -22.69
C PRO A 57 -12.64 -3.01 -22.69
N GLY A 58 -12.38 -4.21 -23.21
CA GLY A 58 -11.02 -4.73 -23.40
C GLY A 58 -10.37 -5.30 -22.14
N THR A 59 -9.05 -5.49 -22.23
CA THR A 59 -8.22 -6.10 -21.19
C THR A 59 -6.94 -5.29 -21.00
N ILE A 60 -6.37 -5.33 -19.79
CA ILE A 60 -5.04 -4.77 -19.52
C ILE A 60 -3.95 -5.83 -19.71
N SER A 61 -2.78 -5.42 -20.21
CA SER A 61 -1.60 -6.28 -20.24
C SER A 61 -0.92 -6.32 -18.87
N MET A 62 -0.19 -7.40 -18.58
CA MET A 62 0.57 -7.49 -17.32
C MET A 62 1.58 -6.35 -17.18
N ALA A 63 2.31 -6.00 -18.24
CA ALA A 63 3.28 -4.91 -18.21
C ALA A 63 2.63 -3.54 -17.92
N GLN A 64 1.44 -3.26 -18.49
CA GLN A 64 0.73 -2.02 -18.17
C GLN A 64 0.21 -2.05 -16.72
N ALA A 65 -0.30 -3.19 -16.24
CA ALA A 65 -0.76 -3.32 -14.86
C ALA A 65 0.38 -3.15 -13.84
N GLU A 66 1.60 -3.63 -14.15
CA GLU A 66 2.79 -3.40 -13.31
C GLU A 66 3.18 -1.92 -13.28
N GLN A 67 3.11 -1.24 -14.43
CA GLN A 67 3.40 0.19 -14.50
C GLN A 67 2.36 1.00 -13.71
N ASP A 68 1.07 0.70 -13.85
CA ASP A 68 0.00 1.36 -13.11
C ASP A 68 0.15 1.15 -11.59
N LEU A 69 0.52 -0.06 -11.17
CA LEU A 69 0.80 -0.37 -9.77
C LEU A 69 2.01 0.41 -9.26
N LEU A 70 3.11 0.43 -10.02
CA LEU A 70 4.32 1.18 -9.66
C LEU A 70 4.03 2.67 -9.47
N ASP A 71 3.23 3.27 -10.35
CA ASP A 71 2.88 4.69 -10.26
C ASP A 71 1.98 4.98 -9.04
N TYR A 72 1.05 4.07 -8.72
CA TYR A 72 0.29 4.14 -7.47
C TYR A 72 1.22 4.11 -6.25
N VAL A 73 2.11 3.11 -6.17
CA VAL A 73 3.01 2.91 -5.04
C VAL A 73 3.93 4.12 -4.85
N LYS A 74 4.47 4.70 -5.93
CA LYS A 74 5.26 5.94 -5.87
C LYS A 74 4.46 7.11 -5.30
N GLY A 75 3.20 7.26 -5.73
CA GLY A 75 2.29 8.26 -5.20
C GLY A 75 2.02 8.09 -3.70
N SER A 76 1.79 6.86 -3.26
CA SER A 76 1.61 6.53 -1.84
C SER A 76 2.88 6.77 -1.02
N TYR A 77 4.05 6.38 -1.54
CA TYR A 77 5.33 6.63 -0.89
C TYR A 77 5.56 8.11 -0.61
N ILE A 78 5.29 8.99 -1.57
CA ILE A 78 5.39 10.44 -1.38
C ILE A 78 4.46 10.91 -0.26
N LYS A 79 3.19 10.48 -0.26
CA LYS A 79 2.22 10.88 0.77
C LYS A 79 2.62 10.41 2.16
N ILE A 80 3.06 9.15 2.27
CA ILE A 80 3.46 8.51 3.53
C ILE A 80 4.72 9.20 4.09
N THR A 81 5.75 9.37 3.26
CA THR A 81 7.00 10.02 3.69
C THR A 81 6.80 11.47 4.09
N MET A 82 5.90 12.21 3.43
CA MET A 82 5.53 13.57 3.84
C MET A 82 4.78 13.61 5.18
N ALA A 83 4.09 12.54 5.57
CA ALA A 83 3.33 12.46 6.81
C ALA A 83 4.14 11.91 8.00
N LEU A 84 5.25 11.23 7.75
CA LEU A 84 6.13 10.67 8.78
C LEU A 84 7.09 11.72 9.36
N ASN A 85 7.28 11.70 10.68
CA ASN A 85 8.25 12.54 11.38
C ASN A 85 9.67 11.97 11.35
N SER A 86 9.83 10.70 11.00
CA SER A 86 11.11 9.99 10.95
C SER A 86 11.06 8.90 9.88
N PRO A 87 12.19 8.60 9.22
CA PRO A 87 12.23 7.57 8.19
C PRO A 87 11.99 6.19 8.80
N LEU A 88 11.38 5.31 8.00
CA LEU A 88 11.23 3.89 8.30
C LEU A 88 12.37 3.09 7.65
N SER A 89 12.59 1.86 8.12
CA SER A 89 13.41 0.90 7.39
C SER A 89 12.77 0.53 6.05
N HIS A 90 13.55 -0.06 5.16
CA HIS A 90 13.05 -0.53 3.86
C HIS A 90 11.86 -1.49 4.00
N ASN A 91 11.98 -2.49 4.88
CA ASN A 91 10.93 -3.48 5.11
C ASN A 91 9.68 -2.86 5.74
N GLN A 92 9.86 -1.94 6.70
CA GLN A 92 8.76 -1.23 7.33
C GLN A 92 7.99 -0.37 6.32
N MET A 93 8.70 0.35 5.45
CA MET A 93 8.07 1.13 4.38
C MET A 93 7.37 0.23 3.37
N THR A 94 7.98 -0.89 2.99
CA THR A 94 7.41 -1.87 2.06
C THR A 94 6.09 -2.44 2.58
N ALA A 95 6.05 -2.88 3.85
CA ALA A 95 4.83 -3.38 4.48
C ALA A 95 3.77 -2.28 4.64
N LEU A 96 4.16 -1.04 4.97
CA LEU A 96 3.20 0.07 5.08
C LEU A 96 2.63 0.51 3.72
N LEU A 97 3.39 0.35 2.63
CA LEU A 97 2.90 0.58 1.27
C LEU A 97 1.89 -0.49 0.82
N ASP A 98 2.11 -1.76 1.16
CA ASP A 98 1.10 -2.82 0.92
C ASP A 98 -0.19 -2.54 1.70
N PHE A 99 -0.03 -2.13 2.97
CA PHE A 99 -1.15 -1.77 3.82
C PHE A 99 -1.94 -0.59 3.25
N ASP A 100 -1.24 0.45 2.76
CA ASP A 100 -1.86 1.59 2.10
C ASP A 100 -2.56 1.23 0.79
N TYR A 101 -2.01 0.27 0.04
CA TYR A 101 -2.67 -0.23 -1.17
C TYR A 101 -4.01 -0.88 -0.85
N ASN A 102 -4.05 -1.70 0.21
CA ASN A 102 -5.24 -2.46 0.59
C ASN A 102 -6.31 -1.63 1.31
N GLU A 103 -5.89 -0.87 2.33
CA GLU A 103 -6.80 -0.17 3.25
C GLU A 103 -6.98 1.32 2.89
N GLY A 104 -6.09 1.85 2.04
CA GLY A 104 -6.08 3.23 1.64
C GLY A 104 -5.51 4.19 2.70
N PHE A 105 -5.09 5.36 2.21
CA PHE A 105 -4.42 6.39 3.01
C PHE A 105 -5.19 6.85 4.27
N GLY A 106 -6.52 6.74 4.28
CA GLY A 106 -7.31 7.07 5.46
C GLY A 106 -6.94 6.21 6.67
N SER A 107 -6.83 4.90 6.48
CA SER A 107 -6.38 3.95 7.52
C SER A 107 -4.89 4.13 7.80
N THR A 108 -4.05 4.20 6.75
CA THR A 108 -2.60 4.40 6.87
C THR A 108 -2.24 5.64 7.68
N SER A 109 -2.98 6.75 7.50
CA SER A 109 -2.72 7.99 8.23
C SER A 109 -2.92 7.86 9.74
N LYS A 110 -3.78 6.95 10.20
CA LYS A 110 -3.98 6.65 11.64
C LYS A 110 -2.77 5.91 12.20
N VAL A 111 -2.29 4.89 11.47
CA VAL A 111 -1.06 4.16 11.81
C VAL A 111 0.13 5.12 11.85
N ILE A 112 0.30 5.97 10.83
CA ILE A 112 1.37 7.00 10.78
C ILE A 112 1.28 7.96 11.97
N LYS A 113 0.08 8.38 12.35
CA LYS A 113 -0.11 9.25 13.53
C LYS A 113 0.41 8.57 14.80
N ASN A 114 0.19 7.27 14.98
CA ASN A 114 0.69 6.53 16.13
C ASN A 114 2.21 6.33 16.08
N ILE A 115 2.78 6.03 14.91
CA ILE A 115 4.24 6.02 14.68
C ILE A 115 4.84 7.36 15.12
N ASN A 116 4.26 8.47 14.65
CA ASN A 116 4.70 9.83 14.97
C ASN A 116 4.58 10.18 16.47
N ASN A 117 3.68 9.51 17.20
CA ASN A 117 3.50 9.64 18.64
C ASN A 117 4.39 8.67 19.45
N GLY A 118 5.30 7.95 18.78
CA GLY A 118 6.29 7.09 19.43
C GLY A 118 5.85 5.64 19.61
N TYR A 119 4.90 5.13 18.80
CA TYR A 119 4.67 3.70 18.73
C TYR A 119 5.97 2.97 18.37
N THR A 120 6.23 1.90 19.11
CA THR A 120 7.31 0.96 18.79
C THR A 120 7.01 0.20 17.50
N THR A 121 8.03 -0.45 16.93
CA THR A 121 7.86 -1.34 15.78
C THR A 121 6.80 -2.40 16.04
N GLN A 122 6.81 -3.01 17.23
CA GLN A 122 5.84 -4.05 17.60
C GLN A 122 4.42 -3.49 17.68
N GLN A 123 4.22 -2.35 18.36
CA GLN A 123 2.89 -1.73 18.47
C GLN A 123 2.31 -1.32 17.11
N THR A 124 3.16 -0.87 16.19
CA THR A 124 2.74 -0.53 14.82
C THR A 124 2.32 -1.78 14.05
N ALA A 125 3.10 -2.85 14.14
CA ALA A 125 2.77 -4.11 13.49
C ALA A 125 1.48 -4.73 14.06
N ASP A 126 1.30 -4.68 15.39
CA ASP A 126 0.08 -5.12 16.06
C ASP A 126 -1.14 -4.32 15.59
N GLU A 127 -1.02 -2.98 15.47
CA GLU A 127 -2.10 -2.11 14.94
C GLU A 127 -2.49 -2.47 13.50
N MET A 128 -1.50 -2.67 12.61
CA MET A 128 -1.78 -3.09 11.23
C MET A 128 -2.50 -4.45 11.20
N ASN A 129 -2.17 -5.35 12.12
CA ASN A 129 -2.74 -6.69 12.22
C ASN A 129 -4.21 -6.72 12.70
N GLU A 130 -4.77 -5.59 13.14
CA GLU A 130 -6.19 -5.47 13.49
C GLU A 130 -7.11 -5.28 12.27
N TYR A 131 -6.56 -4.89 11.12
CA TYR A 131 -7.32 -4.61 9.88
C TYR A 131 -7.65 -5.90 9.12
N VAL A 132 -8.46 -6.75 9.74
CA VAL A 132 -8.81 -8.10 9.24
C VAL A 132 -10.30 -8.29 8.97
N TYR A 133 -11.10 -7.23 9.03
CA TYR A 133 -12.55 -7.29 8.86
C TYR A 133 -12.98 -6.60 7.56
N SER A 134 -13.89 -7.23 6.82
CA SER A 134 -14.55 -6.65 5.65
C SER A 134 -16.06 -6.82 5.76
N GLY A 135 -16.81 -5.73 5.57
CA GLY A 135 -18.26 -5.74 5.78
C GLY A 135 -18.70 -6.11 7.20
N GLY A 136 -17.84 -5.90 8.21
CA GLY A 136 -18.08 -6.28 9.60
C GLY A 136 -17.84 -7.76 9.92
N LEU A 137 -17.37 -8.56 8.97
CA LEU A 137 -17.05 -9.96 9.14
C LEU A 137 -15.55 -10.18 9.03
N LEU A 138 -15.02 -11.12 9.82
CA LEU A 138 -13.63 -11.53 9.72
C LEU A 138 -13.35 -12.08 8.33
N ASN A 139 -12.29 -11.60 7.69
CA ASN A 139 -11.88 -12.02 6.36
C ASN A 139 -10.53 -12.75 6.45
N ASN A 140 -10.52 -14.04 6.10
CA ASN A 140 -9.33 -14.88 6.20
C ASN A 140 -8.19 -14.46 5.25
N ASP A 141 -8.52 -13.86 4.10
CA ASP A 141 -7.52 -13.35 3.16
C ASP A 141 -6.83 -12.12 3.75
N LEU A 142 -7.59 -11.23 4.42
CA LEU A 142 -7.01 -10.10 5.16
C LEU A 142 -6.17 -10.58 6.34
N VAL A 143 -6.63 -11.57 7.12
CA VAL A 143 -5.82 -12.16 8.20
C VAL A 143 -4.47 -12.63 7.69
N LYS A 144 -4.45 -13.37 6.58
CA LYS A 144 -3.20 -13.85 5.98
C LYS A 144 -2.32 -12.69 5.50
N ARG A 145 -2.89 -11.72 4.78
CA ARG A 145 -2.16 -10.55 4.28
C ARG A 145 -1.54 -9.75 5.42
N ARG A 146 -2.30 -9.44 6.47
CA ARG A 146 -1.80 -8.71 7.65
C ARG A 146 -0.69 -9.45 8.38
N GLN A 147 -0.74 -10.78 8.45
CA GLN A 147 0.35 -11.59 9.02
C GLN A 147 1.64 -11.51 8.19
N ASP A 148 1.53 -11.50 6.86
CA ASP A 148 2.69 -11.38 5.97
C ASP A 148 3.31 -9.97 6.03
N GLU A 149 2.48 -8.92 6.06
CA GLU A 149 2.94 -7.55 6.29
C GLU A 149 3.62 -7.39 7.66
N THR A 150 3.02 -7.95 8.72
CA THR A 150 3.58 -7.93 10.08
C THR A 150 4.95 -8.59 10.12
N ARG A 151 5.09 -9.76 9.47
CA ARG A 151 6.36 -10.47 9.37
C ARG A 151 7.42 -9.63 8.67
N LEU A 152 7.05 -8.97 7.57
CA LEU A 152 7.96 -8.09 6.85
C LEU A 152 8.32 -6.85 7.69
N TYR A 153 7.35 -6.20 8.31
CA TYR A 153 7.55 -4.98 9.11
C TYR A 153 8.48 -5.20 10.31
N LEU A 154 8.47 -6.40 10.89
CA LEU A 154 9.29 -6.78 12.05
C LEU A 154 10.68 -7.34 11.67
N SER A 155 11.01 -7.44 10.37
CA SER A 155 12.27 -8.02 9.87
C SER A 155 13.41 -7.03 9.67
#